data_AF-A0A9W3SJ41-F1
#
_entry.id   AF-A0A9W3SJ41-F1
#
_cell.length_a   1.000
_cell.length_b   1.000
_cell.length_c   1.000
_cell.angle_alpha   90.00
_cell.angle_beta   90.00
_cell.angle_gamma   90.00
#
_symmetry.space_group_name_H-M   'P 1'
#
loop_
_entity.id
_entity.type
_entity.pdbx_description
1 polymer ?
#
loop_
_entity_poly.entity_id
_entity_poly.type
_entity_poly.pdbx_seq_one_letter_code
_entity_poly.pdbx_strand_id
1 'polypeptide(L)' 'MYVFDVHYQIDGIKYKKSYLLALPEDGFQLRNTIQHVLFQDHQQSIKILSTDLEEL' A
#
# COMPACT_ATOMS: atom_id res chain seq x y z
N MET A 1 -12.44 12.36 -1.14
CA MET A 1 -11.61 11.38 -1.91
C MET A 1 -10.50 10.95 -0.98
N TYR A 2 -9.98 9.73 -1.07
CA TYR A 2 -9.00 9.25 -0.09
C TYR A 2 -7.67 8.90 -0.76
N VAL A 3 -6.58 9.15 -0.05
CA VAL A 3 -5.23 8.69 -0.42
C VAL A 3 -4.81 7.62 0.56
N PHE A 4 -4.48 6.45 0.03
CA PHE A 4 -3.87 5.38 0.79
C PHE A 4 -2.38 5.29 0.46
N ASP A 5 -1.55 5.73 1.40
CA ASP A 5 -0.10 5.72 1.28
C ASP A 5 0.49 4.43 1.85
N VAL A 6 1.34 3.78 1.07
CA VAL A 6 1.98 2.52 1.44
C VAL A 6 3.49 2.69 1.40
N HIS A 7 4.12 2.56 2.56
CA HIS A 7 5.57 2.50 2.69
C HIS A 7 5.99 1.05 2.85
N TYR A 8 6.84 0.58 1.95
CA TYR A 8 7.29 -0.80 1.92
C TYR A 8 8.78 -0.91 1.58
N GLN A 9 9.33 -2.10 1.78
CA GLN A 9 10.73 -2.40 1.54
C GLN A 9 10.88 -3.69 0.74
N ILE A 10 11.79 -3.68 -0.24
CA ILE A 10 12.26 -4.83 -0.99
C ILE A 10 13.77 -4.84 -0.91
N ASP A 11 14.37 -5.97 -0.47
CA ASP A 11 15.83 -6.17 -0.44
C ASP A 11 16.64 -5.03 0.21
N GLY A 12 16.09 -4.38 1.24
CA GLY A 12 16.77 -3.24 1.90
C GLY A 12 16.35 -1.86 1.40
N ILE A 13 15.76 -1.77 0.21
CA ILE A 13 15.39 -0.52 -0.45
C ILE A 13 13.96 -0.14 -0.07
N LYS A 14 13.75 1.11 0.35
CA LYS A 14 12.44 1.64 0.75
C LYS A 14 11.73 2.28 -0.43
N TYR A 15 10.43 2.02 -0.53
CA TYR A 15 9.56 2.54 -1.57
C TYR A 15 8.31 3.15 -0.95
N LYS A 16 7.69 4.08 -1.68
CA LYS A 16 6.38 4.65 -1.39
C LYS A 16 5.48 4.43 -2.62
N LYS A 17 4.24 3.98 -2.40
CA LYS A 17 3.20 3.93 -3.44
C LYS A 17 1.89 4.46 -2.85
N SER A 18 1.24 5.34 -3.60
CA SER A 18 -0.01 6.00 -3.20
C SER A 18 -1.15 5.49 -4.07
N TYR A 19 -2.31 5.22 -3.46
CA TYR A 19 -3.52 4.79 -4.13
C TYR A 19 -4.62 5.82 -3.92
N LEU A 20 -5.27 6.23 -5.01
CA LEU A 20 -6.44 7.09 -4.96
C LEU A 20 -7.69 6.22 -4.85
N LEU A 21 -8.49 6.49 -3.82
CA LEU A 21 -9.67 5.72 -3.46
C LEU A 21 -10.91 6.61 -3.43
N ALA A 22 -12.03 6.05 -3.87
CA ALA A 22 -13.31 6.76 -3.86
C ALA A 22 -13.91 6.79 -2.45
N LEU A 23 -13.80 5.68 -1.72
CA LEU A 23 -14.37 5.48 -0.40
C LEU A 23 -13.30 5.03 0.62
N PRO A 24 -13.47 5.31 1.92
CA PRO A 24 -12.52 4.88 2.94
C PRO A 24 -12.54 3.36 3.14
N GLU A 25 -13.67 2.69 2.92
CA GLU A 25 -13.81 1.23 3.00
C GLU A 25 -12.85 0.49 2.06
N ASP A 26 -12.61 1.07 0.88
CA ASP A 26 -11.66 0.53 -0.09
C ASP A 26 -10.23 0.49 0.48
N GLY A 27 -9.89 1.48 1.32
CA GLY A 27 -8.58 1.57 1.97
C GLY A 27 -8.37 0.47 3.01
N PHE A 28 -9.42 0.15 3.78
CA PHE A 28 -9.39 -0.95 4.74
C PHE A 28 -9.26 -2.31 4.05
N GLN A 29 -9.98 -2.52 2.95
CA GLN A 29 -9.85 -3.75 2.16
C GLN A 29 -8.48 -3.87 1.53
N LEU A 30 -7.98 -2.78 0.93
CA LEU A 30 -6.66 -2.72 0.32
C LEU A 30 -5.56 -3.00 1.34
N ARG A 31 -5.64 -2.46 2.56
CA ARG A 31 -4.67 -2.72 3.62
C ARG A 31 -4.48 -4.21 3.92
N ASN A 32 -5.56 -5.01 3.83
CA ASN A 32 -5.49 -6.46 4.08
C ASN A 32 -4.82 -7.23 2.92
N THR A 33 -4.91 -6.70 1.70
CA THR A 33 -4.41 -7.37 0.48
C THR A 33 -3.14 -6.73 -0.08
N ILE A 34 -2.70 -5.58 0.45
CA ILE A 34 -1.65 -4.75 -0.14
C ILE A 34 -0.31 -5.46 -0.30
N GLN A 35 0.03 -6.34 0.64
CA GLN A 35 1.26 -7.11 0.56
C GLN A 35 1.23 -8.11 -0.61
N HIS A 36 0.06 -8.71 -0.89
CA HIS A 36 -0.12 -9.58 -2.04
C HIS A 36 -0.10 -8.78 -3.35
N VAL A 37 -0.78 -7.62 -3.39
CA VAL A 37 -0.76 -6.71 -4.55
C VAL A 37 0.67 -6.32 -4.90
N LEU A 38 1.45 -5.87 -3.92
CA LEU A 38 2.84 -5.47 -4.13
C LEU A 38 3.74 -6.66 -4.48
N PHE A 39 3.47 -7.86 -3.95
CA PHE A 39 4.18 -9.08 -4.36
C PHE A 39 3.93 -9.40 -5.83
N GLN A 40 2.69 -9.27 -6.32
CA GLN A 40 2.37 -9.48 -7.73
C GLN A 40 3.04 -8.44 -8.63
N ASP A 41 3.11 -7.18 -8.19
CA ASP A 41 3.76 -6.10 -8.95
C ASP A 41 5.26 -6.32 -9.10
N HIS A 42 5.95 -6.69 -8.02
CA HIS A 42 7.42 -6.76 -7.99
C HIS A 42 7.98 -8.17 -8.20
N GLN A 43 7.16 -9.22 -8.05
CA GLN A 43 7.57 -10.62 -8.03
C GLN A 43 8.66 -10.91 -6.98
N GLN A 44 8.66 -10.14 -5.89
CA GLN A 44 9.66 -10.20 -4.81
C GLN A 44 8.99 -10.11 -3.43
N SER A 45 9.68 -10.60 -2.40
CA SER A 45 9.19 -10.51 -1.02
C SER A 45 9.09 -9.05 -0.57
N ILE A 46 7.91 -8.66 -0.10
CA ILE A 46 7.60 -7.30 0.34
C ILE A 46 7.51 -7.26 1.86
N LYS A 47 8.20 -6.31 2.48
CA LYS A 47 7.98 -5.94 3.88
C LYS A 47 7.22 -4.62 3.95
N ILE A 48 5.98 -4.64 4.42
CA ILE A 48 5.22 -3.42 4.72
C ILE A 48 5.83 -2.75 5.96
N LEU A 49 6.12 -1.47 5.86
CA LEU A 49 6.66 -0.65 6.95
C LEU A 49 5.54 0.13 7.65
N SER A 50 4.73 0.83 6.86
CA SER A 50 3.56 1.56 7.35
C SER A 50 2.54 1.75 6.22
N THR A 51 1.30 1.97 6.64
CA THR A 51 0.17 2.32 5.75
C THR A 51 -0.57 3.48 6.39
N ASP A 52 -0.91 4.49 5.60
CA ASP A 52 -1.71 5.64 6.04
C ASP A 52 -2.91 5.84 5.11
N LEU A 53 -4.04 6.25 5.67
CA LEU A 53 -5.26 6.55 4.93
C LEU A 53 -5.71 7.96 5.29
N GLU A 54 -5.54 8.89 4.35
CA GLU A 54 -5.87 10.30 4.52
C GLU A 54 -7.06 10.68 3.63
N GLU A 55 -7.91 11.57 4.14
CA GLU A 55 -8.95 12.23 3.35
C GLU A 55 -8.39 13.49 2.67
N LEU A 56 -8.69 13.65 1.37
CA LEU A 56 -8.33 14.82 0.56
C LEU A 56 -9.38 15.94 0.64
#